data_AF-A0A9P5JXM3-F1
#
_entry.id   AF-A0A9P5JXM3-F1
#
_cell.length_a   1.000
_cell.length_b   1.000
_cell.length_c   1.000
_cell.angle_alpha   90.00
_cell.angle_beta   90.00
_cell.angle_gamma   90.00
#
_symmetry.space_group_name_H-M   'P 1'
#
loop_
_entity.id
_entity.type
_entity.pdbx_description
1 polymer ?
#
loop_
_entity_poly.entity_id
_entity_poly.type
_entity_poly.pdbx_seq_one_letter_code
_entity_poly.pdbx_strand_id
1 'polypeptide(L)'
;MTSLSRAFASISIVRLAQPDELITFIPETSSLSRISWASYRENIPFDGYEGYNYTSKDYVNTSAPGYVYYVRKHNPTVIYDSVASARPRLARHRNVNDFAAEVNASALPRWIFVTPNVVADGRDTSVDYADHWLQC
;
A
#
# COMPACT_ATOMS: atom_id res chain seq x y z
N MET A 1 -9.74 49.10 -26.51
CA MET A 1 -9.42 47.74 -26.97
C MET A 1 -8.61 47.06 -25.89
N THR A 2 -9.26 46.14 -25.18
CA THR A 2 -8.76 45.44 -23.98
C THR A 2 -7.89 44.26 -24.42
N SER A 3 -6.64 44.18 -23.99
CA SER A 3 -5.81 42.98 -24.16
C SER A 3 -5.63 42.31 -22.81
N LEU A 4 -6.35 41.19 -22.63
CA LEU A 4 -6.18 40.27 -21.50
C LEU A 4 -4.88 39.48 -21.69
N SER A 5 -3.85 39.78 -20.91
CA SER A 5 -2.68 38.90 -20.78
C SER A 5 -3.10 37.65 -19.99
N ARG A 6 -3.15 36.50 -20.65
CA ARG A 6 -3.38 35.22 -19.98
C ARG A 6 -2.15 34.85 -19.14
N ALA A 7 -2.34 34.66 -17.84
CA ALA A 7 -1.36 33.98 -17.01
C ALA A 7 -1.27 32.51 -17.45
N PHE A 8 -0.12 32.10 -17.96
CA PHE A 8 0.20 30.68 -18.09
C PHE A 8 0.52 30.15 -16.69
N ALA A 9 -0.39 29.36 -16.12
CA ALA A 9 -0.07 28.52 -14.97
C ALA A 9 1.01 27.53 -15.41
N SER A 10 2.21 27.64 -14.83
CA SER A 10 3.27 26.66 -15.03
C SER A 10 2.81 25.34 -14.41
N ILE A 11 2.37 24.41 -15.26
CA ILE A 11 2.25 23.01 -14.91
C ILE A 11 3.66 22.55 -14.54
N SER A 12 3.90 22.36 -13.25
CA SER A 12 5.10 21.69 -12.77
C SER A 12 4.98 20.23 -13.19
N ILE A 13 5.72 19.87 -14.23
CA ILE A 13 5.92 18.48 -14.66
C ILE A 13 6.50 17.73 -13.46
N VAL A 14 5.73 16.78 -12.92
CA VAL A 14 6.23 15.81 -11.95
C VAL A 14 7.35 15.05 -12.65
N ARG A 15 8.59 15.31 -12.23
CA ARG A 15 9.77 14.58 -12.69
C ARG A 15 9.56 13.12 -12.32
N LEU A 16 9.28 12.27 -13.31
CA LEU A 16 9.30 10.82 -13.14
C LEU A 16 10.70 10.46 -12.62
N ALA A 17 10.75 9.80 -11.47
CA ALA A 17 11.99 9.37 -10.86
C ALA A 17 12.78 8.50 -11.85
N GLN A 18 14.07 8.80 -11.97
CA GLN A 18 15.00 8.03 -12.79
C GLN A 18 15.21 6.64 -12.14
N PRO A 19 15.48 5.57 -12.93
CA PRO A 19 15.45 4.18 -12.48
C PRO A 19 16.43 3.83 -11.33
N ASP A 20 17.43 4.67 -11.12
CA ASP A 20 18.45 4.61 -10.08
C ASP A 20 17.96 5.13 -8.69
N GLU A 21 16.86 5.88 -8.63
CA GLU A 21 16.23 6.30 -7.36
C GLU A 21 15.16 5.32 -6.86
N LEU A 22 14.72 4.38 -7.71
CA LEU A 22 13.58 3.49 -7.42
C LEU A 22 13.87 2.46 -6.31
N ILE A 23 15.15 2.17 -6.04
CA ILE A 23 15.58 1.10 -5.13
C ILE A 23 15.81 1.59 -3.68
N THR A 24 15.76 2.90 -3.43
CA THR A 24 15.88 3.47 -2.07
C THR A 24 14.51 3.88 -1.51
N PHE A 25 13.56 2.94 -1.46
CA PHE A 25 12.15 3.32 -1.45
C PHE A 25 11.55 3.74 -0.09
N ILE A 26 12.17 3.55 1.10
CA ILE A 26 11.77 4.20 2.40
C ILE A 26 12.92 4.16 3.46
N PRO A 27 12.99 5.06 4.49
CA PRO A 27 13.39 6.47 4.52
C PRO A 27 14.72 6.63 5.29
N GLU A 28 15.86 6.32 4.69
CA GLU A 28 17.17 6.50 5.35
C GLU A 28 17.75 7.90 5.10
N THR A 29 17.16 8.69 4.20
CA THR A 29 17.61 10.06 3.92
C THR A 29 16.78 11.09 4.69
N SER A 30 17.43 12.13 5.21
CA SER A 30 16.84 13.20 6.01
C SER A 30 15.73 14.00 5.29
N SER A 31 15.61 13.84 3.96
CA SER A 31 14.54 14.39 3.13
C SER A 31 13.31 13.48 3.04
N LEU A 32 13.48 12.15 3.04
CA LEU A 32 12.38 11.18 2.94
C LEU A 32 11.72 10.86 4.30
N SER A 33 12.41 11.12 5.42
CA SER A 33 11.80 11.06 6.77
C SER A 33 10.63 12.04 6.95
N ARG A 34 10.44 12.98 6.02
CA ARG A 34 9.36 13.98 5.99
C ARG A 34 8.17 13.58 5.10
N ILE A 35 8.26 12.49 4.34
CA ILE A 35 7.15 12.05 3.48
C ILE A 35 6.22 11.16 4.31
N SER A 36 4.93 11.52 4.39
CA SER A 36 3.91 10.65 4.96
C SER A 36 3.79 9.39 4.09
N TRP A 37 3.85 8.23 4.73
CA TRP A 37 3.78 6.94 4.06
C TRP A 37 2.90 5.98 4.84
N ALA A 38 2.20 5.11 4.11
CA ALA A 38 1.59 3.92 4.68
C ALA A 38 1.55 2.81 3.64
N SER A 39 1.37 1.61 4.13
CA SER A 39 1.24 0.43 3.29
C SER A 39 0.07 -0.40 3.78
N TYR A 40 -0.77 -0.82 2.86
CA TYR A 40 -2.06 -1.41 3.14
C TYR A 40 -2.08 -2.83 2.61
N ARG A 41 -2.51 -3.79 3.45
CA ARG A 41 -2.67 -5.18 3.06
C ARG A 41 -4.07 -5.63 3.36
N GLU A 42 -4.63 -6.35 2.41
CA GLU A 42 -5.90 -7.01 2.61
C GLU A 42 -5.71 -8.16 3.62
N ASN A 43 -6.67 -8.31 4.53
CA ASN A 43 -6.69 -9.34 5.58
C ASN A 43 -5.48 -9.39 6.53
N ILE A 44 -4.73 -8.30 6.68
CA ILE A 44 -3.85 -8.18 7.86
C ILE A 44 -4.72 -8.12 9.13
N PRO A 45 -4.40 -8.87 10.21
CA PRO A 45 -5.29 -9.00 11.36
C PRO A 45 -5.37 -7.75 12.23
N PHE A 46 -4.30 -6.95 12.27
CA PHE A 46 -4.23 -5.66 12.94
C PHE A 46 -3.01 -4.88 12.43
N ASP A 47 -2.99 -3.58 12.73
CA ASP A 47 -1.92 -2.68 12.29
C ASP A 47 -0.56 -3.11 12.84
N GLY A 48 0.41 -3.21 11.94
CA GLY A 48 1.76 -3.60 12.32
C GLY A 48 1.95 -5.09 12.59
N TYR A 49 1.05 -5.96 12.14
CA TYR A 49 1.22 -7.41 12.30
C TYR A 49 2.53 -7.92 11.67
N GLU A 50 3.39 -8.49 12.51
CA GLU A 50 4.73 -8.98 12.13
C GLU A 50 4.77 -10.49 11.89
N GLY A 51 3.66 -11.20 12.11
CA GLY A 51 3.60 -12.65 11.93
C GLY A 51 3.83 -13.08 10.48
N TYR A 52 4.30 -14.32 10.29
CA TYR A 52 4.66 -14.85 8.97
C TYR A 52 3.46 -14.88 8.01
N ASN A 53 2.29 -15.28 8.51
CA ASN A 53 1.05 -15.33 7.77
C ASN A 53 -0.15 -15.17 8.71
N TYR A 54 -1.35 -14.93 8.15
CA TYR A 54 -2.59 -14.95 8.92
C TYR A 54 -3.65 -15.78 8.19
N THR A 55 -4.25 -16.71 8.94
CA THR A 55 -5.30 -17.60 8.47
C THR A 55 -6.64 -17.11 9.02
N SER A 56 -7.66 -17.03 8.17
CA SER A 56 -9.03 -16.76 8.60
C SER A 56 -10.02 -17.68 7.89
N LYS A 57 -11.32 -17.56 8.20
CA LYS A 57 -12.37 -18.35 7.54
C LYS A 57 -12.28 -18.18 6.03
N ASP A 58 -12.28 -19.30 5.31
CA ASP A 58 -12.25 -19.32 3.85
C ASP A 58 -13.57 -18.75 3.30
N TYR A 59 -13.49 -17.59 2.65
CA TYR A 59 -14.61 -16.95 1.98
C TYR A 59 -14.77 -17.39 0.51
N VAL A 60 -13.78 -18.07 -0.07
CA VAL A 60 -13.83 -18.63 -1.43
C VAL A 60 -14.51 -19.99 -1.40
N ASN A 61 -14.16 -20.82 -0.41
CA ASN A 61 -14.79 -22.10 -0.14
C ASN A 61 -15.20 -22.21 1.34
N THR A 62 -16.43 -21.80 1.65
CA THR A 62 -16.94 -21.75 3.03
C THR A 62 -17.06 -23.11 3.72
N SER A 63 -16.93 -24.22 2.97
CA SER A 63 -16.92 -25.58 3.52
C SER A 63 -15.52 -26.12 3.78
N ALA A 64 -14.47 -25.41 3.34
CA ALA A 64 -13.08 -25.77 3.59
C ALA A 64 -12.59 -25.27 4.97
N PRO A 65 -11.44 -25.77 5.46
CA PRO A 65 -10.72 -25.18 6.59
C PRO A 65 -10.35 -23.71 6.35
N GLY A 66 -9.80 -23.03 7.36
CA GLY A 66 -9.31 -21.66 7.20
C GLY A 66 -8.27 -21.51 6.09
N TYR A 67 -8.27 -20.35 5.44
CA TYR A 67 -7.39 -20.02 4.32
C TYR A 67 -6.37 -18.94 4.73
N VAL A 68 -5.14 -19.06 4.21
CA VAL A 68 -4.06 -18.10 4.46
C VAL A 68 -4.23 -16.90 3.53
N TYR A 69 -4.76 -15.80 4.05
CA TYR A 69 -5.00 -14.60 3.24
C TYR A 69 -3.85 -13.62 3.26
N TYR A 70 -3.17 -13.46 4.40
CA TYR A 70 -2.02 -12.57 4.51
C TYR A 70 -0.73 -13.38 4.60
N VAL A 71 0.32 -12.93 3.90
CA VAL A 71 1.68 -13.42 4.04
C VAL A 71 2.67 -12.25 4.14
N ARG A 72 3.58 -12.30 5.11
CA ARG A 72 4.54 -11.22 5.40
C ARG A 72 5.43 -10.88 4.21
N LYS A 73 5.73 -11.85 3.34
CA LYS A 73 6.56 -11.61 2.13
C LYS A 73 5.93 -10.63 1.14
N HIS A 74 4.64 -10.32 1.23
CA HIS A 74 3.98 -9.30 0.40
C HIS A 74 3.98 -7.90 1.05
N ASN A 75 4.60 -7.77 2.23
CA ASN A 75 4.77 -6.52 2.97
C ASN A 75 6.25 -6.09 2.82
N PRO A 76 6.63 -5.32 1.80
CA PRO A 76 8.03 -5.01 1.53
C PRO A 76 8.66 -4.06 2.56
N THR A 77 7.85 -3.38 3.38
CA THR A 77 8.32 -2.34 4.31
C THR A 77 8.63 -2.88 5.70
N VAL A 78 8.04 -4.02 6.10
CA VAL A 78 8.28 -4.63 7.42
C VAL A 78 9.61 -5.37 7.51
N ILE A 79 10.34 -5.55 6.40
CA ILE A 79 11.65 -6.21 6.41
C ILE A 79 12.77 -5.28 6.88
N TYR A 80 12.53 -3.96 6.89
CA TYR A 80 13.52 -2.99 7.33
C TYR A 80 13.49 -2.86 8.86
N ASP A 81 14.63 -3.04 9.51
CA ASP A 81 14.75 -2.90 10.97
C ASP A 81 14.32 -1.51 11.44
N SER A 82 14.65 -0.47 10.68
CA SER A 82 14.26 0.92 10.98
C SER A 82 12.75 1.16 10.94
N VAL A 83 11.97 0.21 10.41
CA VAL A 83 10.51 0.20 10.43
C VAL A 83 9.99 -0.77 11.49
N ALA A 84 10.45 -2.03 11.47
CA ALA A 84 9.94 -3.07 12.37
C ALA A 84 10.25 -2.79 13.85
N SER A 85 11.43 -2.23 14.15
CA SER A 85 11.83 -1.89 15.53
C SER A 85 11.15 -0.63 16.08
N ALA A 86 10.52 0.19 15.23
CA ALA A 86 9.93 1.47 15.61
C ALA A 86 8.40 1.39 15.58
N ARG A 87 7.76 1.25 16.75
CA ARG A 87 6.30 1.06 16.87
C ARG A 87 5.46 2.06 16.05
N PRO A 88 5.75 3.37 16.00
CA PRO A 88 4.98 4.30 15.17
C PRO A 88 5.14 4.08 13.66
N ARG A 89 6.26 3.51 13.21
CA ARG A 89 6.49 3.17 11.80
C ARG A 89 5.88 1.81 11.47
N LEU A 90 6.00 0.86 12.38
CA LEU A 90 5.35 -0.44 12.26
C LEU A 90 3.82 -0.30 12.15
N ALA A 91 3.22 0.62 12.90
CA ALA A 91 1.78 0.91 12.82
C ALA A 91 1.31 1.46 11.46
N ARG A 92 2.21 1.81 10.53
CA ARG A 92 1.87 2.25 9.16
C ARG A 92 1.58 1.09 8.20
N HIS A 93 1.69 -0.14 8.69
CA HIS A 93 1.28 -1.36 8.02
C HIS A 93 -0.19 -1.67 8.37
N ARG A 94 -1.12 -1.26 7.52
CA ARG A 94 -2.56 -1.15 7.85
C ARG A 94 -3.43 -2.03 6.98
N ASN A 95 -4.72 -2.10 7.28
CA ASN A 95 -5.68 -2.85 6.47
C ASN A 95 -6.11 -2.03 5.24
N VAL A 96 -6.47 -2.70 4.13
CA VAL A 96 -7.04 -2.02 2.94
C VAL A 96 -8.35 -1.27 3.25
N ASN A 97 -9.09 -1.68 4.28
CA ASN A 97 -10.24 -0.91 4.78
C ASN A 97 -9.85 0.51 5.23
N ASP A 98 -8.65 0.69 5.79
CA ASP A 98 -8.15 2.01 6.19
C ASP A 98 -7.78 2.85 4.95
N PHE A 99 -7.29 2.21 3.88
CA PHE A 99 -7.07 2.89 2.60
C PHE A 99 -8.38 3.46 2.06
N ALA A 100 -9.44 2.65 2.00
CA ALA A 100 -10.76 3.09 1.54
C ALA A 100 -11.32 4.24 2.40
N ALA A 101 -11.18 4.14 3.73
CA ALA A 101 -11.58 5.20 4.65
C ALA A 101 -10.80 6.51 4.40
N GLU A 102 -9.49 6.43 4.16
CA GLU A 102 -8.64 7.60 3.91
C GLU A 102 -8.84 8.23 2.52
N VAL A 103 -9.17 7.43 1.50
CA VAL A 103 -9.63 7.94 0.20
C VAL A 103 -10.85 8.84 0.41
N ASN A 104 -11.86 8.33 1.11
CA ASN A 104 -13.10 9.06 1.37
C ASN A 104 -12.88 10.31 2.23
N ALA A 105 -11.93 10.25 3.17
CA ALA A 105 -11.57 11.37 4.03
C ALA A 105 -10.58 12.37 3.40
N SER A 106 -10.11 12.16 2.15
CA SER A 106 -9.03 12.94 1.54
C SER A 106 -7.77 13.02 2.41
N ALA A 107 -7.45 11.92 3.10
CA ALA A 107 -6.40 11.84 4.13
C ALA A 107 -5.23 10.92 3.73
N LEU A 108 -5.13 10.59 2.44
CA LEU A 108 -4.10 9.67 1.93
C LEU A 108 -2.67 10.18 2.19
N PRO A 109 -1.74 9.28 2.57
CA PRO A 109 -0.33 9.61 2.64
C PRO A 109 0.24 9.85 1.24
N ARG A 110 1.39 10.53 1.18
CA ARG A 110 2.05 10.85 -0.08
C ARG A 110 2.66 9.63 -0.77
N TRP A 111 3.09 8.65 0.02
CA TRP A 111 3.57 7.37 -0.48
C TRP A 111 2.65 6.26 -0.01
N ILE A 112 2.27 5.38 -0.93
CA ILE A 112 1.30 4.33 -0.71
C ILE A 112 1.82 3.05 -1.35
N PHE A 113 1.69 1.95 -0.63
CA PHE A 113 1.86 0.61 -1.20
C PHE A 113 0.69 -0.27 -0.79
N VAL A 114 -0.13 -0.69 -1.75
CA VAL A 114 -1.31 -1.53 -1.51
C VAL A 114 -1.00 -2.94 -1.99
N THR A 115 -1.46 -3.94 -1.25
CA THR A 115 -1.28 -5.35 -1.63
C THR A 115 -2.59 -6.12 -1.42
N PRO A 116 -3.10 -6.81 -2.46
CA PRO A 116 -4.17 -7.77 -2.30
C PRO A 116 -3.77 -8.92 -1.37
N ASN A 117 -4.77 -9.66 -0.90
CA ASN A 117 -4.53 -10.94 -0.24
C ASN A 117 -4.10 -12.03 -1.26
N VAL A 118 -3.75 -13.22 -0.75
CA VAL A 118 -3.29 -14.36 -1.57
C VAL A 118 -4.33 -14.86 -2.58
N VAL A 119 -5.62 -14.58 -2.38
CA VAL A 119 -6.66 -14.95 -3.35
C VAL A 119 -6.75 -13.92 -4.48
N ALA A 120 -6.56 -12.63 -4.17
CA ALA A 120 -6.63 -11.54 -5.13
C ALA A 120 -5.28 -11.20 -5.80
N ASP A 121 -4.16 -11.81 -5.38
CA ASP A 121 -2.84 -11.60 -5.99
C ASP A 121 -2.59 -12.42 -7.28
N GLY A 122 -3.56 -13.24 -7.69
CA GLY A 122 -3.48 -14.09 -8.87
C GLY A 122 -2.54 -15.30 -8.72
N ARG A 123 -2.08 -15.64 -7.51
CA ARG A 123 -1.27 -16.83 -7.27
C ARG A 123 -2.10 -18.10 -7.31
N ASP A 124 -3.16 -18.14 -6.49
CA ASP A 124 -3.99 -19.32 -6.27
C ASP A 124 -5.32 -19.26 -7.04
N THR A 125 -5.55 -18.16 -7.77
CA THR A 125 -6.74 -17.86 -8.58
C THR A 125 -6.36 -17.47 -10.01
N SER A 126 -7.34 -17.10 -10.83
CA SER A 126 -7.12 -16.65 -12.21
C SER A 126 -6.74 -15.17 -12.30
N VAL A 127 -6.17 -14.78 -13.44
CA VAL A 127 -5.94 -13.38 -13.78
C VAL A 127 -7.24 -12.55 -13.76
N ASP A 128 -8.37 -13.15 -14.16
CA ASP A 128 -9.69 -12.50 -14.10
C ASP A 128 -10.08 -12.16 -12.65
N TYR A 129 -9.73 -13.04 -11.70
CA TYR A 129 -9.99 -12.79 -10.28
C TYR A 129 -9.16 -11.61 -9.76
N ALA A 130 -7.88 -11.57 -10.13
CA ALA A 130 -7.00 -10.45 -9.79
C ALA A 130 -7.44 -9.14 -10.47
N ASP A 131 -7.92 -9.20 -11.71
CA ASP A 131 -8.46 -8.04 -12.43
C ASP A 131 -9.72 -7.49 -11.76
N HIS A 132 -10.63 -8.37 -11.32
CA HIS A 132 -11.80 -7.94 -10.55
C HIS A 132 -11.42 -7.16 -9.28
N TRP A 133 -10.34 -7.54 -8.59
CA TRP A 133 -9.86 -6.81 -7.43
C TRP A 133 -9.36 -5.40 -7.77
N LEU A 134 -8.75 -5.21 -8.95
CA LEU A 134 -8.26 -3.89 -9.41
C LEU A 134 -9.37 -2.93 -9.81
N GLN A 135 -10.57 -3.44 -10.10
CA GLN A 135 -11.73 -2.64 -10.49
C GLN A 135 -12.53 -2.09 -9.28
N CYS A 136 -12.15 -2.47 -8.06
CA CYS A 136 -12.84 -2.15 -6.81
C CYS A 136 -12.59 -0.73 -6.30
#